data_AF-X1BIM7-F1
#
_entry.id   AF-X1BIM7-F1
#
_cell.length_a   1.000
_cell.length_b   1.000
_cell.length_c   1.000
_cell.angle_alpha   90.00
_cell.angle_beta   90.00
_cell.angle_gamma   90.00
#
_symmetry.space_group_name_H-M   'P 1'
#
loop_
_entity.id
_entity.type
_entity.pdbx_description
1 polymer ?
#
loop_
_entity_poly.entity_id
_entity_poly.type
_entity_poly.pdbx_seq_one_letter_code
_entity_poly.pdbx_strand_id
1 'polypeptide(L)'
;MGKMSEDYNCPCRDVDPDNFVTNEEVIKLLETKDNYKFKQEDYLRLYNCIHCGACGTHTERFLLKQKFIRDGNKIEGLDEQIEVLETHGTPFKLNKSRIK
;
A
#
# COMPACT_ATOMS: atom_id res chain seq x y z
N MET A 1 2.93 -10.23 26.73
CA MET A 1 2.98 -10.29 25.26
C MET A 1 1.73 -11.02 24.79
N GLY A 2 0.68 -10.28 24.43
CA GLY A 2 -0.58 -10.89 23.98
C GLY A 2 -0.43 -11.40 22.56
N LYS A 3 -0.75 -12.69 22.34
CA LYS A 3 -0.98 -13.23 21.00
C LYS A 3 -2.13 -12.43 20.38
N MET A 4 -1.84 -11.62 19.37
CA MET A 4 -2.88 -11.04 18.52
C MET A 4 -3.41 -12.16 17.63
N SER A 5 -4.68 -12.50 17.82
CA SER A 5 -5.40 -13.44 16.97
C SER A 5 -5.47 -12.88 15.55
N GLU A 6 -5.17 -13.74 14.57
CA GLU A 6 -5.22 -13.47 13.13
C GLU A 6 -6.66 -13.28 12.60
N ASP A 7 -7.62 -12.95 13.47
CA ASP A 7 -9.06 -12.88 13.21
C ASP A 7 -9.58 -11.44 13.04
N TYR A 8 -8.75 -10.52 12.56
CA TYR A 8 -9.25 -9.21 12.13
C TYR A 8 -9.83 -9.32 10.71
N ASN A 9 -11.16 -9.25 10.60
CA ASN A 9 -11.86 -9.07 9.32
C ASN A 9 -11.56 -7.67 8.77
N CYS A 10 -10.37 -7.52 8.18
CA CYS A 10 -10.07 -6.34 7.39
C CYS A 10 -10.96 -6.39 6.13
N PRO A 11 -11.74 -5.34 5.83
CA PRO A 11 -12.56 -5.28 4.60
C PRO A 11 -11.72 -5.32 3.31
N CYS A 12 -10.40 -5.40 3.42
CA CYS A 12 -9.45 -5.55 2.32
C CYS A 12 -8.94 -6.98 2.15
N ARG A 13 -9.37 -7.95 2.98
CA ARG A 13 -9.14 -9.38 2.72
C ARG A 13 -9.78 -9.84 1.40
N ASP A 14 -10.75 -9.09 0.88
CA ASP A 14 -11.44 -9.40 -0.38
C ASP A 14 -10.61 -9.11 -1.65
N VAL A 15 -9.50 -8.38 -1.54
CA VAL A 15 -8.62 -8.08 -2.69
C VAL A 15 -7.39 -8.97 -2.60
N ASP A 16 -7.48 -10.16 -3.19
CA ASP A 16 -6.38 -11.11 -3.44
C ASP A 16 -5.50 -11.43 -2.20
N PRO A 17 -6.02 -12.23 -1.26
CA PRO A 17 -5.29 -12.62 -0.05
C PRO A 17 -4.07 -13.50 -0.35
N ASP A 18 -4.09 -14.24 -1.45
CA ASP A 18 -3.01 -15.16 -1.85
C ASP A 18 -1.76 -14.42 -2.29
N ASN A 19 -1.90 -13.17 -2.76
CA ASN A 19 -0.78 -12.31 -3.12
C ASN A 19 -0.41 -11.27 -2.05
N PHE A 20 -1.03 -11.30 -0.86
CA PHE A 20 -0.70 -10.35 0.21
C PHE A 20 0.59 -10.74 0.93
N VAL A 21 1.61 -9.87 0.87
CA VAL A 21 2.87 -10.11 1.61
C VAL A 21 2.61 -10.19 3.11
N THR A 22 3.15 -11.20 3.78
CA THR A 22 3.09 -11.36 5.23
C THR A 22 3.89 -10.26 5.95
N ASN A 23 3.71 -10.15 7.27
CA ASN A 23 4.45 -9.17 8.06
C ASN A 23 5.96 -9.44 8.04
N GLU A 24 6.35 -10.70 8.19
CA GLU A 24 7.73 -11.14 8.18
C GLU A 24 8.40 -10.87 6.84
N GLU A 25 7.69 -11.08 5.73
CA GLU A 25 8.19 -10.76 4.39
C GLU A 25 8.37 -9.26 4.18
N VAL A 26 7.47 -8.42 4.68
CA VAL A 26 7.63 -6.96 4.62
C VAL A 26 8.91 -6.52 5.33
N ILE A 27 9.19 -7.06 6.52
CA ILE A 27 10.42 -6.73 7.24
C ILE A 27 11.65 -7.14 6.44
N LYS A 28 11.67 -8.37 5.88
CA LYS A 28 12.77 -8.84 5.04
C LYS A 28 12.97 -7.99 3.78
N LEU A 29 11.89 -7.60 3.11
CA LEU A 29 11.95 -6.73 1.93
C LEU A 29 12.51 -5.35 2.31
N LEU A 30 12.14 -4.81 3.47
CA LEU A 30 12.64 -3.52 3.91
C LEU A 30 14.13 -3.54 4.29
N GLU A 31 14.58 -4.62 4.93
CA GLU A 31 16.00 -4.84 5.27
C GLU A 31 16.86 -4.97 4.02
N THR A 32 16.35 -5.65 3.00
CA THR A 32 17.08 -5.95 1.75
C THR A 32 16.81 -4.95 0.63
N LYS A 33 16.02 -3.90 0.90
CA LYS A 33 15.50 -2.97 -0.11
C LYS A 33 16.59 -2.40 -1.02
N ASP A 34 17.76 -2.10 -0.48
CA ASP A 34 18.83 -1.43 -1.23
C ASP A 34 19.56 -2.39 -2.19
N ASN A 35 19.27 -3.70 -2.12
CA ASN A 35 19.88 -4.75 -2.94
C ASN A 35 19.06 -5.11 -4.18
N TYR A 36 17.88 -4.52 -4.38
CA TYR A 36 17.03 -4.83 -5.52
C TYR A 36 16.23 -3.63 -6.03
N LYS A 37 15.73 -3.77 -7.25
CA LYS A 37 14.82 -2.81 -7.88
C LYS A 37 13.47 -3.45 -8.05
N PHE A 38 12.41 -2.84 -7.51
CA PHE A 38 11.05 -3.30 -7.71
C PHE A 38 10.67 -3.22 -9.19
N LYS A 39 9.97 -4.24 -9.68
CA LYS A 39 9.31 -4.24 -10.97
C LYS A 39 7.82 -3.93 -10.81
N GLN A 40 7.18 -3.54 -11.91
CA GLN A 40 5.74 -3.27 -11.94
C GLN A 40 4.89 -4.45 -11.43
N GLU A 41 5.30 -5.70 -11.72
CA GLU A 41 4.59 -6.91 -11.30
C GLU A 41 4.65 -7.14 -9.77
N ASP A 42 5.73 -6.68 -9.12
CA ASP A 42 5.90 -6.81 -7.67
C ASP A 42 4.96 -5.90 -6.88
N TYR A 43 4.40 -4.90 -7.56
CA TYR A 43 3.52 -3.89 -6.98
C TYR A 43 2.25 -4.48 -6.38
N LEU A 44 1.61 -5.42 -7.09
CA LEU A 44 0.32 -5.99 -6.69
C LEU A 44 0.39 -6.66 -5.32
N ARG A 45 1.56 -7.24 -4.98
CA ARG A 45 1.76 -7.90 -3.68
C ARG A 45 1.80 -6.92 -2.51
N LEU A 46 2.30 -5.71 -2.74
CA LEU A 46 2.45 -4.64 -1.74
C LEU A 46 1.21 -3.75 -1.62
N TYR A 47 0.46 -3.60 -2.71
CA TYR A 47 -0.49 -2.50 -2.83
C TYR A 47 -1.84 -2.71 -2.14
N ASN A 48 -2.15 -3.95 -1.75
CA ASN A 48 -3.38 -4.30 -1.04
C ASN A 48 -3.45 -3.72 0.40
N CYS A 49 -2.36 -3.13 0.92
CA CYS A 49 -2.40 -2.45 2.20
C CYS A 49 -3.11 -1.09 2.11
N ILE A 50 -4.24 -0.95 2.80
CA ILE A 50 -4.97 0.33 2.98
C ILE A 50 -4.47 1.18 4.17
N HIS A 51 -3.37 0.78 4.80
CA HIS A 51 -2.80 1.46 5.96
C HIS A 51 -3.77 1.65 7.14
N CYS A 52 -4.62 0.65 7.42
CA CYS A 52 -5.57 0.69 8.55
C CYS A 52 -4.92 0.65 9.95
N GLY A 53 -3.62 0.34 10.04
CA GLY A 53 -2.88 0.25 11.30
C GLY A 53 -2.96 -1.08 12.05
N ALA A 54 -3.81 -2.03 11.62
CA ALA A 54 -4.06 -3.26 12.36
C ALA A 54 -2.89 -4.28 12.34
N CYS A 55 -2.10 -4.32 11.25
CA CYS A 55 -1.11 -5.39 11.02
C CYS A 55 0.28 -5.11 11.60
N GLY A 56 0.51 -3.98 12.29
CA GLY A 56 1.81 -3.61 12.85
C GLY A 56 2.88 -3.21 11.83
N THR A 57 2.80 -3.66 10.57
CA THR A 57 3.78 -3.37 9.49
C THR A 57 3.31 -2.31 8.49
N HIS A 58 2.24 -1.58 8.81
CA HIS A 58 1.59 -0.65 7.88
C HIS A 58 2.51 0.50 7.45
N THR A 59 3.41 0.95 8.32
CA THR A 59 4.41 2.00 8.04
C THR A 59 5.50 1.46 7.13
N GLU A 60 5.99 0.25 7.37
CA GLU A 60 7.02 -0.42 6.58
C GLU A 60 6.53 -0.66 5.15
N ARG A 61 5.27 -1.07 5.00
CA ARG A 61 4.62 -1.18 3.69
C ARG A 61 4.57 0.16 2.95
N PHE A 62 4.38 1.27 3.68
CA PHE A 62 4.41 2.61 3.08
C PHE A 62 5.81 2.96 2.56
N LEU A 63 6.86 2.62 3.30
CA LEU A 63 8.25 2.83 2.86
C LEU A 63 8.59 2.03 1.60
N LEU A 64 8.07 0.79 1.50
CA LEU A 64 8.23 -0.03 0.30
C LEU A 64 7.48 0.56 -0.91
N LYS A 65 6.27 1.12 -0.72
CA LYS A 65 5.55 1.88 -1.76
C LYS A 65 6.34 3.11 -2.21
N GLN A 66 6.95 3.86 -1.29
CA GLN A 66 7.82 4.99 -1.65
C GLN A 66 9.06 4.53 -2.43
N LYS A 67 9.64 3.38 -2.08
CA LYS A 67 10.74 2.81 -2.84
C LYS A 67 10.30 2.43 -4.26
N PHE A 68 9.15 1.80 -4.42
CA PHE A 68 8.61 1.43 -5.73
C PHE A 68 8.58 2.62 -6.71
N ILE A 69 8.12 3.78 -6.24
CA ILE A 69 8.12 5.03 -7.01
C ILE A 69 9.55 5.54 -7.26
N ARG A 70 10.43 5.52 -6.24
CA ARG A 70 11.85 5.91 -6.38
C ARG A 70 12.64 5.06 -7.37
N ASP A 71 12.25 3.79 -7.53
CA ASP A 71 12.82 2.91 -8.55
C ASP A 71 12.37 3.31 -9.98
N GLY A 72 11.47 4.29 -10.12
CA GLY A 72 10.98 4.80 -11.41
C GLY A 72 9.74 4.07 -11.94
N ASN A 73 9.08 3.26 -11.09
CA ASN A 73 7.81 2.65 -11.45
C ASN A 73 6.65 3.64 -11.31
N LYS A 74 5.51 3.31 -11.93
CA LYS A 74 4.32 4.16 -11.95
C LYS A 74 3.12 3.48 -11.32
N ILE A 75 2.28 4.29 -10.70
CA ILE A 75 0.98 3.86 -10.17
C ILE A 75 -0.09 4.43 -11.10
N GLU A 76 -0.91 3.54 -11.66
CA GLU A 76 -2.02 3.96 -12.51
C GLU A 76 -2.97 4.90 -11.74
N GLY A 77 -3.30 6.04 -12.34
CA GLY A 77 -4.16 7.07 -11.74
C GLY A 77 -3.51 7.93 -10.65
N LEU A 78 -2.26 7.69 -10.26
CA LEU A 78 -1.61 8.52 -9.22
C LEU A 78 -1.38 9.97 -9.69
N ASP A 79 -0.89 10.15 -10.92
CA ASP A 79 -0.63 11.49 -11.47
C ASP A 79 -1.94 12.31 -11.55
N GLU A 80 -3.05 11.69 -11.97
CA GLU A 80 -4.38 12.31 -11.99
C GLU A 80 -4.86 12.70 -10.58
N GLN A 81 -4.62 11.85 -9.57
CA GLN A 81 -4.97 12.16 -8.18
C GLN A 81 -4.14 13.31 -7.61
N ILE A 82 -2.86 13.39 -7.96
CA ILE A 82 -1.98 14.50 -7.57
C ILE A 82 -2.49 15.80 -8.21
N GLU A 83 -2.77 15.79 -9.51
CA GLU A 83 -3.29 16.97 -10.22
C GLU A 83 -4.61 17.47 -9.60
N VAL A 84 -5.52 16.55 -9.28
CA VAL A 84 -6.79 16.86 -8.61
C VAL A 84 -6.56 17.48 -7.23
N LEU A 85 -5.61 16.93 -6.45
CA LEU A 85 -5.23 17.46 -5.15
C LEU A 85 -4.64 18.88 -5.27
N GLU A 86 -3.72 19.10 -6.20
CA GLU A 86 -3.07 20.40 -6.42
C GLU A 86 -4.06 21.46 -6.90
N THR A 87 -4.98 21.08 -7.78
CA THR A 87 -5.97 22.00 -8.39
C THR A 87 -7.12 22.33 -7.44
N HIS A 88 -7.56 21.37 -6.63
CA HIS A 88 -8.79 21.50 -5.84
C HIS A 88 -8.59 21.47 -4.32
N GLY A 89 -7.37 21.23 -3.84
CA GLY A 89 -7.06 21.06 -2.42
C GLY A 89 -7.64 19.77 -1.82
N THR A 90 -8.11 18.83 -2.65
CA THR A 90 -8.67 17.55 -2.21
C THR A 90 -8.53 16.50 -3.30
N PRO A 91 -8.12 15.25 -2.98
CA PRO A 91 -8.03 14.18 -3.97
C PRO A 91 -9.43 13.62 -4.33
N PHE A 92 -10.47 14.01 -3.59
CA PHE A 92 -11.80 13.43 -3.68
C PHE A 92 -12.75 14.26 -4.54
N LYS A 93 -12.26 15.27 -5.26
CA LYS A 93 -13.13 16.15 -6.07
C LYS A 93 -13.94 15.35 -7.10
N LEU A 94 -13.32 14.32 -7.68
CA LEU A 94 -13.91 13.48 -8.72
C LEU A 94 -14.64 12.25 -8.16
N ASN A 95 -14.58 12.01 -6.84
CA ASN A 95 -15.28 10.89 -6.25
C ASN A 95 -16.80 11.12 -6.32
N LYS A 96 -17.48 10.24 -7.05
CA LYS A 96 -18.95 10.22 -7.14
C LYS A 96 -19.61 9.93 -5.78
N SER A 97 -18.88 9.31 -4.88
CA SER A 97 -19.32 8.94 -3.53
C SER A 97 -18.86 10.00 -2.52
N ARG A 98 -19.69 11.02 -2.27
CA ARG A 98 -19.62 11.76 -1.01
C ARG A 98 -20.38 10.94 0.03
N ILE A 99 -19.68 10.37 1.01
CA ILE A 99 -20.35 9.99 2.26
C ILE A 99 -20.84 11.32 2.85
N LYS A 100 -22.17 11.49 2.91
CA LYS A 100 -22.80 12.63 3.58
C LYS A 100 -22.62 12.52 5.09
#